data_AF-A0A2D9C9I6-F1
#
_entry.id   AF-A0A2D9C9I6-F1
#
_cell.length_a   1.000
_cell.length_b   1.000
_cell.length_c   1.000
_cell.angle_alpha   90.00
_cell.angle_beta   90.00
_cell.angle_gamma   90.00
#
_symmetry.space_group_name_H-M   'P 1'
#
loop_
_entity.id
_entity.type
_entity.pdbx_description
1 polymer ?
#
loop_
_entity_poly.entity_id
_entity_poly.type
_entity_poly.pdbx_seq_one_letter_code
_entity_poly.pdbx_strand_id
1 'polypeptide(L)'
;MSQPIATTNTTVHTMQLCLIVEEFEEFIEAVENESDEHQLKELADLVYVAFQYAAARGWPLDEALDRVYGSNMSKLVDGKPLRRDDGKVLKGPNYQPPYLEDLV
;
A
#
# COMPACT_ATOMS: atom_id res chain seq x y z
N MET A 1 -6.96 -5.28 -23.44
CA MET A 1 -8.24 -5.15 -22.71
C MET A 1 -8.16 -3.89 -21.89
N SER A 2 -9.22 -3.08 -21.80
CA SER A 2 -9.20 -1.87 -20.97
C SER A 2 -9.18 -2.24 -19.49
N GLN A 3 -8.41 -1.49 -18.69
CA GLN A 3 -8.43 -1.57 -17.23
C GLN A 3 -9.88 -1.45 -16.72
N PRO A 4 -10.39 -2.40 -15.93
CA PRO A 4 -11.69 -2.26 -15.29
C PRO A 4 -11.62 -1.17 -14.21
N ILE A 5 -12.62 -0.29 -14.17
CA ILE A 5 -12.70 0.83 -13.22
C ILE A 5 -14.05 0.73 -12.50
N ALA A 6 -14.05 0.83 -11.17
CA ALA A 6 -15.24 0.82 -10.31
C ALA A 6 -16.26 -0.28 -10.66
N THR A 7 -15.77 -1.50 -10.92
CA THR A 7 -16.60 -2.65 -11.27
C THR A 7 -17.12 -3.36 -10.03
N THR A 8 -18.29 -3.98 -10.12
CA THR A 8 -18.83 -4.85 -9.06
C THR A 8 -18.50 -6.32 -9.29
N ASN A 9 -17.79 -6.65 -10.38
CA ASN A 9 -17.46 -8.03 -10.73
C ASN A 9 -16.40 -8.60 -9.79
N THR A 10 -16.82 -9.51 -8.90
CA THR A 10 -15.93 -10.15 -7.92
C THR A 10 -14.84 -11.00 -8.56
N THR A 11 -15.06 -11.60 -9.74
CA THR A 11 -14.02 -12.32 -10.47
C THR A 11 -12.87 -11.39 -10.87
N VAL A 12 -13.17 -10.15 -11.25
CA VAL A 12 -12.13 -9.15 -11.56
C VAL A 12 -11.34 -8.80 -10.31
N HIS A 13 -12.02 -8.57 -9.18
CA HIS A 13 -11.33 -8.28 -7.91
C HIS A 13 -10.44 -9.44 -7.46
N THR A 14 -10.92 -10.68 -7.58
CA THR A 14 -10.12 -11.87 -7.24
C THR A 14 -8.90 -11.98 -8.15
N MET A 15 -9.08 -11.79 -9.46
CA MET A 15 -7.96 -11.85 -10.41
C MET A 15 -6.89 -10.80 -10.09
N GLN A 16 -7.27 -9.55 -9.81
CA GLN A 16 -6.31 -8.51 -9.45
C GLN A 16 -5.64 -8.75 -8.09
N LEU A 17 -6.35 -9.36 -7.14
CA LEU A 17 -5.73 -9.79 -5.89
C LEU A 17 -4.68 -10.86 -6.15
N CYS A 18 -4.91 -11.79 -7.07
CA CYS A 18 -3.91 -12.78 -7.48
C CYS A 18 -2.67 -12.12 -8.09
N LEU A 19 -2.84 -11.06 -8.91
CA LEU A 19 -1.71 -10.29 -9.44
C LEU A 19 -0.87 -9.66 -8.32
N ILE A 20 -1.50 -9.11 -7.27
CA ILE A 20 -0.77 -8.59 -6.11
C ILE A 20 0.07 -9.68 -5.43
N VAL A 21 -0.44 -10.91 -5.35
CA VAL A 21 0.30 -12.04 -4.78
C VAL A 21 1.48 -12.42 -5.66
N GLU A 22 1.27 -12.51 -6.97
CA GLU A 22 2.30 -12.84 -7.97
C GLU A 22 3.46 -11.83 -7.91
N GLU A 23 3.17 -10.52 -8.02
CA GLU A 23 4.20 -9.46 -7.98
C GLU A 23 4.92 -9.39 -6.61
N PHE A 24 4.24 -9.77 -5.53
CA PHE A 24 4.87 -9.85 -4.22
C PHE A 24 5.87 -11.01 -4.13
N GLU A 25 5.54 -12.16 -4.72
CA GLU A 25 6.45 -13.31 -4.80
C GLU A 25 7.65 -12.99 -5.70
N GLU A 26 7.44 -12.34 -6.86
CA GLU A 26 8.52 -11.89 -7.76
C GLU A 26 9.44 -10.86 -7.07
N PHE A 27 8.88 -9.91 -6.33
CA PHE A 27 9.69 -8.95 -5.57
C PHE A 27 10.58 -9.63 -4.51
N ILE A 28 10.07 -10.65 -3.80
CA ILE A 28 10.89 -11.42 -2.85
C ILE A 28 12.03 -12.12 -3.58
N GLU A 29 11.75 -12.79 -4.70
CA GLU A 29 12.76 -13.50 -5.47
C GLU A 29 13.85 -12.54 -5.99
N ALA A 30 13.46 -11.35 -6.47
CA ALA A 30 14.38 -10.33 -6.94
C ALA A 30 15.29 -9.79 -5.82
N VAL A 31 14.77 -9.60 -4.61
CA VAL A 31 15.57 -9.16 -3.45
C VAL A 31 16.62 -10.19 -3.07
N GLU A 32 16.33 -11.49 -3.25
CA GLU A 32 17.25 -12.57 -2.91
C GLU A 32 18.30 -12.83 -4.00
N ASN A 33 17.92 -12.70 -5.27
CA ASN A 33 18.70 -13.26 -6.39
C ASN A 33 19.07 -12.28 -7.50
N GLU A 34 18.54 -11.06 -7.50
CA GLU A 34 18.67 -10.12 -8.62
C GLU A 34 19.31 -8.78 -8.23
N SER A 35 19.63 -7.96 -9.25
CA SER A 35 20.26 -6.65 -9.09
C SER A 35 19.31 -5.59 -8.52
N ASP A 36 19.85 -4.51 -7.94
CA ASP A 36 19.08 -3.37 -7.45
C ASP A 36 18.12 -2.76 -8.50
N GLU A 37 18.52 -2.78 -9.78
CA GLU A 37 17.67 -2.32 -10.90
C GLU A 37 16.41 -3.20 -11.03
N HIS A 38 16.60 -4.52 -10.98
CA HIS A 38 15.51 -5.49 -11.04
C HIS A 38 14.62 -5.42 -9.80
N GLN A 39 15.22 -5.32 -8.61
CA GLN A 39 14.47 -5.13 -7.37
C GLN A 39 13.58 -3.87 -7.43
N LEU A 40 14.09 -2.78 -8.02
CA LEU A 40 13.31 -1.56 -8.21
C LEU A 40 12.15 -1.75 -9.21
N LYS A 41 12.36 -2.52 -10.28
CA LYS A 41 11.28 -2.89 -11.22
C LYS A 41 10.19 -3.67 -10.49
N GLU A 42 10.53 -4.75 -9.78
CA GLU A 42 9.52 -5.59 -9.14
C GLU A 42 8.78 -4.85 -8.02
N LEU A 43 9.46 -3.97 -7.30
CA LEU A 43 8.79 -3.07 -6.34
C LEU A 43 7.80 -2.13 -7.04
N ALA A 44 8.16 -1.61 -8.22
CA ALA A 44 7.29 -0.73 -8.99
C ALA A 44 6.05 -1.48 -9.53
N ASP A 45 6.22 -2.72 -9.99
CA ASP A 45 5.11 -3.54 -10.49
C ASP A 45 4.15 -3.94 -9.35
N LEU A 46 4.67 -4.28 -8.17
CA LEU A 46 3.85 -4.48 -6.97
C LEU A 46 2.99 -3.26 -6.61
N VAL A 47 3.56 -2.05 -6.67
CA VAL A 47 2.80 -0.81 -6.47
C VAL A 47 1.76 -0.62 -7.59
N TYR A 48 2.13 -0.93 -8.83
CA TYR A 48 1.25 -0.79 -9.98
C TYR A 48 0.01 -1.69 -9.87
N VAL A 49 0.18 -2.97 -9.53
CA VAL A 49 -0.97 -3.89 -9.35
C VAL A 49 -1.85 -3.52 -8.16
N ALA A 50 -1.30 -2.90 -7.11
CA ALA A 50 -2.07 -2.34 -6.00
C ALA A 50 -2.97 -1.17 -6.46
N PHE A 51 -2.44 -0.25 -7.27
CA PHE A 51 -3.25 0.81 -7.90
C PHE A 51 -4.28 0.24 -8.87
N GLN A 52 -3.95 -0.82 -9.61
CA GLN A 52 -4.89 -1.49 -10.50
C GLN A 52 -6.07 -2.13 -9.73
N TYR A 53 -5.80 -2.76 -8.58
CA TYR A 53 -6.85 -3.27 -7.69
C TYR A 53 -7.74 -2.14 -7.17
N ALA A 54 -7.14 -1.06 -6.67
CA ALA A 54 -7.89 0.10 -6.19
C ALA A 54 -8.77 0.72 -7.29
N ALA A 55 -8.24 0.87 -8.51
CA ALA A 55 -8.98 1.38 -9.65
C ALA A 55 -10.22 0.52 -9.97
N ALA A 56 -10.10 -0.81 -9.96
CA ALA A 56 -11.25 -1.69 -10.17
C ALA A 56 -12.28 -1.60 -9.05
N ARG A 57 -11.85 -1.36 -7.80
CA ARG A 57 -12.74 -1.09 -6.68
C ARG A 57 -13.37 0.31 -6.73
N GLY A 58 -12.83 1.21 -7.55
CA GLY A 58 -13.22 2.63 -7.57
C GLY A 58 -12.66 3.41 -6.37
N TRP A 59 -11.61 2.90 -5.71
CA TRP A 59 -11.01 3.50 -4.54
C TRP A 59 -9.93 4.53 -4.93
N PRO A 60 -9.98 5.77 -4.42
CA PRO A 60 -8.94 6.77 -4.62
C PRO A 60 -7.74 6.46 -3.71
N LEU A 61 -6.86 5.56 -4.17
CA LEU A 61 -5.73 5.08 -3.37
C LEU A 61 -4.71 6.18 -3.03
N ASP A 62 -4.54 7.16 -3.92
CA ASP A 62 -3.73 8.34 -3.70
C ASP A 62 -4.20 9.14 -2.47
N GLU A 63 -5.49 9.49 -2.41
CA GLU A 63 -6.09 10.17 -1.26
C GLU A 63 -5.98 9.32 0.01
N ALA A 64 -6.21 8.00 -0.09
CA ALA A 64 -6.07 7.10 1.05
C ALA A 64 -4.62 7.08 1.59
N LEU A 65 -3.61 7.07 0.70
CA LEU A 65 -2.19 7.13 1.06
C LEU A 65 -1.84 8.45 1.76
N ASP A 66 -2.34 9.59 1.27
CA ASP A 66 -2.13 10.90 1.89
C ASP A 66 -2.70 10.96 3.31
N ARG A 67 -3.90 10.41 3.52
CA ARG A 67 -4.50 10.33 4.86
C ARG A 67 -3.74 9.38 5.78
N VAL A 68 -3.27 8.24 5.27
CA VAL A 68 -2.40 7.32 6.01
C VAL A 68 -1.07 7.98 6.37
N TYR A 69 -0.49 8.77 5.47
CA TYR A 69 0.71 9.57 5.73
C TYR A 69 0.47 10.58 6.85
N GLY A 70 -0.61 11.36 6.78
CA GLY A 70 -1.00 12.29 7.85
C GLY A 70 -1.18 11.59 9.21
N SER A 71 -1.84 10.43 9.22
CA SER A 71 -1.96 9.60 10.43
C SER A 71 -0.60 9.13 10.95
N ASN A 72 0.32 8.72 10.07
CA ASN A 72 1.67 8.32 10.47
C ASN A 72 2.46 9.49 11.06
N MET A 73 2.35 10.69 10.47
CA MET A 73 3.00 11.90 10.98
C MET A 73 2.42 12.34 12.34
N SER A 74 1.13 12.10 12.61
CA SER A 74 0.52 12.37 13.92
C SER A 74 1.11 11.54 15.08
N LYS A 75 1.79 10.42 14.77
CA LYS A 75 2.46 9.57 15.79
C LYS A 75 3.76 10.18 16.30
N LEU A 76 4.33 11.16 15.58
CA LEU A 76 5.60 11.76 15.95
C LEU A 76 5.42 12.74 17.12
N VAL A 77 6.40 12.76 18.03
CA VAL A 77 6.53 13.74 19.11
C VAL A 77 7.85 14.46 18.87
N ASP A 78 7.80 15.79 18.70
CA ASP A 78 8.96 16.62 18.35
C ASP A 78 9.76 16.12 17.13
N GLY A 79 9.03 15.65 16.11
CA GLY A 79 9.61 15.11 14.87
C GLY A 79 10.24 13.72 15.01
N LYS A 80 10.13 13.06 16.16
CA LYS A 80 10.67 11.72 16.40
C LYS A 80 9.56 10.69 16.65
N PRO A 81 9.65 9.49 16.06
CA PRO A 81 8.72 8.42 16.40
C PRO A 81 8.99 7.98 17.85
N LEU A 82 7.92 7.91 18.65
CA LEU A 82 8.01 7.31 19.97
C LEU A 82 8.20 5.81 19.79
N ARG A 83 9.30 5.24 20.31
CA ARG A 83 9.63 3.83 20.12
C ARG A 83 9.69 3.11 21.47
N ARG A 84 9.29 1.83 21.46
CA ARG A 84 9.57 0.88 22.55
C ARG A 84 11.00 0.34 22.42
N ASP A 85 11.51 -0.28 23.47
CA ASP A 85 12.86 -0.86 23.55
C ASP A 85 13.15 -1.93 22.46
N ASP A 86 12.11 -2.52 21.86
CA ASP A 86 12.22 -3.46 20.74
C ASP A 86 12.21 -2.78 19.36
N GLY A 87 12.26 -1.44 19.32
CA GLY A 87 12.24 -0.65 18.09
C GLY A 87 10.84 -0.38 17.52
N LYS A 88 9.78 -0.96 18.10
CA LYS A 88 8.40 -0.76 17.64
C LYS A 88 7.98 0.70 17.82
N VAL A 89 7.46 1.31 16.75
CA VAL A 89 6.83 2.64 16.82
C VAL A 89 5.52 2.54 17.59
N LEU A 90 5.44 3.27 18.70
CA LEU A 90 4.26 3.42 19.53
C LEU A 90 3.37 4.55 19.01
N LYS A 91 2.07 4.44 19.30
CA LYS A 91 1.13 5.54 19.05
C LYS A 91 1.38 6.61 20.11
N GLY A 92 1.86 7.79 19.69
CA GLY A 92 2.00 8.94 20.57
C GLY A 92 0.64 9.47 21.05
N PRO A 93 0.62 10.39 22.03
CA PRO A 93 -0.61 10.98 22.57
C PRO A 93 -1.42 11.76 21.53
N ASN A 94 -0.76 12.22 20.46
CA ASN A 94 -1.38 12.98 19.37
C ASN A 94 -1.85 12.10 18.20
N TYR A 95 -1.82 10.78 18.35
CA TYR A 95 -2.22 9.87 17.27
C TYR A 95 -3.67 10.10 16.83
N GLN A 96 -3.85 10.30 15.54
CA GLN A 96 -5.14 10.33 14.86
C GLN A 96 -5.18 9.21 13.82
N PRO A 97 -6.13 8.27 13.86
CA PRO A 97 -6.31 7.29 12.80
C PRO A 97 -6.73 7.98 11.49
N PRO A 98 -6.37 7.46 10.31
CA PRO A 98 -6.89 7.99 9.06
C PRO A 98 -8.39 7.67 8.97
N TYR A 99 -9.19 8.64 8.55
CA TYR A 99 -10.59 8.41 8.20
C TYR A 99 -10.68 8.05 6.72
N LEU A 100 -11.23 6.87 6.40
CA LEU A 100 -11.29 6.34 5.04
C LEU A 100 -12.71 5.87 4.64
N GLU A 101 -13.69 5.94 5.55
CA GLU A 101 -15.06 5.44 5.29
C GLU A 101 -15.77 6.20 4.17
N ASP A 102 -15.39 7.46 3.91
CA ASP A 102 -15.89 8.29 2.81
C ASP A 102 -15.25 7.97 1.44
N LEU A 103 -14.26 7.08 1.40
CA LEU A 103 -13.54 6.70 0.18
C LEU A 103 -13.97 5.32 -0.37
N VAL A 104 -14.89 4.61 0.30
CA VAL A 104 -15.22 3.20 0.03
C VAL A 104 -16.70 2.91 -0.20
#